data_AF-A0AAD5QJV6-F1
#
_entry.id   AF-A0AAD5QJV6-F1
#
_cell.length_a   1.000
_cell.length_b   1.000
_cell.length_c   1.000
_cell.angle_alpha   90.00
_cell.angle_beta   90.00
_cell.angle_gamma   90.00
#
_symmetry.space_group_name_H-M   'P 1'
#
loop_
_entity.id
_entity.type
_entity.pdbx_description
1 polymer ?
#
loop_
_entity_poly.entity_id
_entity_poly.type
_entity_poly.pdbx_seq_one_letter_code
_entity_poly.pdbx_strand_id
1 'polypeptide(L)'
;MNSCLLITSTFGITTLRELLLTRNRQRAELIDLLFNLSFYDRVEVKQLCVDTLKELCSLKYMHRDLRQKLIEQLNECVLPKPPPHFVKYRKVTDFDETLYRSGIHLYLAILPLDTSLLMPLAQVYTKASTLLKKIMLRSIENSIKAIGMDNKDMLQMLEECPVGSESFVARVVHLLTERQTATKEVVSRIKKLHETRKTDVRSLIPILNGLDKEDIVRILPQFVLKSTYQNSVGLVFKRLLTGRNADTGEPTLSAPDLIYEYHKVQPTTPEEFEVQTANLHELLDSRAMTRETVADGIERLMNLNPLPALFYCTLVIVYKKYPSLDSFLGNIVQKVIAKDLSSRDEVTRKAFYRALNSLKTVAYSAILTKFTMEEFEEFLGHCNRTETLLALKEFLPTLSTHQQKNINSAIVNIIKDRDEKKEKSRDEKDRDKEKERERIRLDRRDRDRERERKERRERDSR
;
A
#
# COMPACT_ATOMS: atom_id res chain seq x y z
N MET A 1 -39.78 -34.62 18.06
CA MET A 1 -40.58 -33.49 17.50
C MET A 1 -39.92 -32.80 16.30
N ASN A 2 -38.60 -32.52 16.32
CA ASN A 2 -37.92 -31.91 15.16
C ASN A 2 -37.91 -32.77 13.88
N SER A 3 -37.84 -34.09 14.01
CA SER A 3 -37.91 -35.04 12.89
C SER A 3 -39.30 -35.12 12.22
N CYS A 4 -40.39 -35.01 12.99
CA CYS A 4 -41.76 -35.04 12.44
C CYS A 4 -42.12 -33.75 11.69
N LEU A 5 -41.61 -32.60 12.14
CA LEU A 5 -41.71 -31.31 11.42
C LEU A 5 -40.83 -31.28 10.15
N LEU A 6 -39.72 -32.02 10.14
CA LEU A 6 -38.88 -32.18 8.96
C LEU A 6 -39.58 -33.00 7.87
N ILE A 7 -40.21 -34.11 8.25
CA ILE A 7 -40.94 -35.02 7.34
C ILE A 7 -42.15 -34.32 6.71
N THR A 8 -42.88 -33.50 7.49
CA THR A 8 -44.04 -32.75 6.98
C THR A 8 -43.64 -31.60 6.05
N SER A 9 -42.50 -30.95 6.28
CA SER A 9 -42.00 -29.88 5.41
C SER A 9 -41.37 -30.39 4.11
N THR A 10 -40.64 -31.52 4.16
CA THR A 10 -40.11 -32.19 2.96
C THR A 10 -41.24 -32.71 2.08
N PHE A 11 -42.22 -33.42 2.67
CA PHE A 11 -43.39 -33.91 1.93
C PHE A 11 -44.25 -32.76 1.36
N GLY A 12 -44.33 -31.64 2.07
CA GLY A 12 -45.04 -30.44 1.62
C GLY A 12 -44.42 -29.84 0.34
N ILE A 13 -43.09 -29.69 0.28
CA ILE A 13 -42.43 -29.14 -0.91
C ILE A 13 -42.42 -30.15 -2.07
N THR A 14 -42.26 -31.44 -1.83
CA THR A 14 -42.38 -32.45 -2.91
C THR A 14 -43.79 -32.48 -3.50
N THR A 15 -44.83 -32.34 -2.66
CA THR A 15 -46.21 -32.19 -3.13
C THR A 15 -46.39 -30.90 -3.93
N LEU A 16 -45.84 -29.77 -3.44
CA LEU A 16 -45.87 -28.50 -4.15
C LEU A 16 -45.19 -28.58 -5.54
N ARG A 17 -44.06 -29.27 -5.61
CA ARG A 17 -43.35 -29.56 -6.87
C ARG A 17 -44.25 -30.31 -7.85
N GLU A 18 -44.88 -31.41 -7.43
CA GLU A 18 -45.80 -32.17 -8.30
C GLU A 18 -47.00 -31.34 -8.76
N LEU A 19 -47.55 -30.49 -7.88
CA LEU A 19 -48.62 -29.57 -8.24
C LEU A 19 -48.17 -28.50 -9.25
N LEU A 20 -46.95 -27.99 -9.13
CA LEU A 20 -46.37 -27.02 -10.08
C LEU A 20 -46.21 -27.61 -11.50
N LEU A 21 -45.86 -28.90 -11.57
CA LEU A 21 -45.71 -29.64 -12.82
C LEU A 21 -47.05 -29.99 -13.47
N THR A 22 -48.06 -30.31 -12.67
CA THR A 22 -49.34 -30.85 -13.16
C THR A 22 -50.45 -29.79 -13.33
N ARG A 23 -50.48 -28.74 -12.52
CA ARG A 23 -51.60 -27.77 -12.47
C ARG A 23 -51.28 -26.44 -13.14
N ASN A 24 -51.36 -26.40 -14.47
CA ASN A 24 -51.09 -25.19 -15.27
C ASN A 24 -51.88 -23.95 -14.83
N ARG A 25 -53.16 -24.09 -14.44
CA ARG A 25 -54.04 -22.94 -14.11
C ARG A 25 -53.69 -22.26 -12.78
N GLN A 26 -53.15 -22.99 -11.81
CA GLN A 26 -52.81 -22.48 -10.47
C GLN A 26 -51.31 -22.19 -10.32
N ARG A 27 -50.55 -22.31 -11.41
CA ARG A 27 -49.09 -22.27 -11.39
C ARG A 27 -48.53 -20.98 -10.78
N ALA A 28 -49.09 -19.83 -11.11
CA ALA A 28 -48.63 -18.55 -10.57
C ALA A 28 -48.73 -18.52 -9.03
N GLU A 29 -49.88 -18.91 -8.47
CA GLU A 29 -50.11 -18.98 -7.02
C GLU A 29 -49.17 -19.99 -6.34
N LEU A 30 -48.90 -21.12 -6.99
CA LEU A 30 -47.99 -22.14 -6.48
C LEU A 30 -46.52 -21.67 -6.52
N ILE A 31 -46.13 -20.88 -7.53
CA ILE A 31 -44.81 -20.24 -7.59
C ILE A 31 -44.67 -19.23 -6.45
N ASP A 32 -45.69 -18.40 -6.22
CA ASP A 32 -45.70 -17.48 -5.08
C ASP A 32 -45.57 -18.22 -3.75
N LEU A 33 -46.25 -19.37 -3.60
CA LEU A 33 -46.12 -20.20 -2.42
C LEU A 33 -44.69 -20.73 -2.24
N LEU A 34 -44.04 -21.21 -3.30
CA LEU A 34 -42.64 -21.67 -3.26
C LEU A 34 -41.69 -20.55 -2.81
N PHE A 35 -41.87 -19.35 -3.36
CA PHE A 35 -41.05 -18.18 -3.01
C PHE A 35 -41.28 -17.72 -1.58
N ASN A 36 -42.53 -17.74 -1.10
CA ASN A 36 -42.87 -17.43 0.29
C ASN A 36 -42.18 -18.37 1.28
N LEU A 37 -42.05 -19.66 0.95
CA LEU A 37 -41.36 -20.64 1.80
C LEU A 37 -39.86 -20.33 1.97
N SER A 38 -39.26 -19.53 1.08
CA SER A 38 -37.85 -19.11 1.22
C SER A 38 -37.60 -18.18 2.42
N PHE A 39 -38.65 -17.54 2.95
CA PHE A 39 -38.61 -16.70 4.15
C PHE A 39 -38.83 -17.49 5.45
N TYR A 40 -39.08 -18.80 5.37
CA TYR A 40 -39.20 -19.64 6.54
C TYR A 40 -37.83 -19.90 7.19
N ASP A 41 -37.73 -19.82 8.51
CA ASP A 41 -36.43 -19.79 9.20
C ASP A 41 -35.62 -21.11 9.16
N ARG A 42 -36.25 -22.23 8.76
CA ARG A 42 -35.56 -23.53 8.70
C ARG A 42 -34.70 -23.66 7.44
N VAL A 43 -33.41 -23.97 7.64
CA VAL A 43 -32.42 -24.08 6.57
C VAL A 43 -32.75 -25.22 5.60
N GLU A 44 -33.27 -26.35 6.11
CA GLU A 44 -33.63 -27.50 5.29
C GLU A 44 -34.74 -27.15 4.29
N VAL A 45 -35.71 -26.33 4.71
CA VAL A 45 -36.81 -25.85 3.88
C VAL A 45 -36.28 -24.93 2.78
N LYS A 46 -35.38 -23.99 3.12
CA LYS A 46 -34.76 -23.10 2.13
C LYS A 46 -33.97 -23.88 1.09
N GLN A 47 -33.20 -24.88 1.52
CA GLN A 47 -32.43 -25.73 0.62
C GLN A 47 -33.35 -26.51 -0.33
N LEU A 48 -34.43 -27.09 0.17
CA LEU A 48 -35.39 -27.81 -0.66
C LEU A 48 -36.13 -26.89 -1.65
N CYS A 49 -36.41 -25.64 -1.27
CA CYS A 49 -36.92 -24.62 -2.19
C CYS A 49 -35.91 -24.32 -3.31
N VAL A 50 -34.62 -24.20 -2.97
CA VAL A 50 -33.54 -24.02 -3.96
C VAL A 50 -33.49 -25.21 -4.92
N ASP A 51 -33.48 -26.44 -4.42
CA ASP A 51 -33.36 -27.64 -5.25
C ASP A 51 -34.57 -27.80 -6.18
N THR A 52 -35.78 -27.56 -5.63
CA THR A 52 -37.02 -27.54 -6.42
C THR A 52 -36.98 -26.45 -7.49
N LEU A 53 -36.53 -25.23 -7.15
CA LEU A 53 -36.45 -24.14 -8.10
C LEU A 53 -35.43 -24.41 -9.22
N LYS A 54 -34.27 -25.00 -8.90
CA LYS A 54 -33.26 -25.40 -9.90
C LYS A 54 -33.84 -26.39 -10.90
N GLU A 55 -34.57 -27.39 -10.42
CA GLU A 55 -35.24 -28.35 -11.29
C GLU A 55 -36.28 -27.67 -12.17
N LEU A 56 -37.15 -26.83 -11.61
CA LEU A 56 -38.19 -26.13 -12.38
C LEU A 56 -37.59 -25.16 -13.40
N CYS A 57 -36.48 -24.48 -13.09
CA CYS A 57 -35.78 -23.61 -14.05
C CYS A 57 -35.18 -24.40 -15.23
N SER A 58 -34.85 -25.68 -15.06
CA SER A 58 -34.39 -26.51 -16.19
C SER A 58 -35.49 -26.75 -17.25
N LEU A 59 -36.75 -26.53 -16.89
CA LEU A 59 -37.90 -26.70 -17.78
C LEU A 59 -38.14 -25.43 -18.60
N LYS A 60 -37.93 -25.52 -19.92
CA LYS A 60 -38.01 -24.37 -20.85
C LYS A 60 -39.30 -23.56 -20.75
N TYR A 61 -40.45 -24.22 -20.50
CA TYR A 61 -41.75 -23.54 -20.41
C TYR A 61 -41.97 -22.81 -19.08
N MET A 62 -41.21 -23.14 -18.02
CA MET A 62 -41.28 -22.49 -16.70
C MET A 62 -40.22 -21.39 -16.55
N HIS A 63 -39.09 -21.53 -17.25
CA HIS A 63 -37.90 -20.69 -17.07
C HIS A 63 -38.21 -19.20 -17.11
N ARG A 64 -39.00 -18.74 -18.10
CA ARG A 64 -39.35 -17.32 -18.24
C ARG A 64 -40.11 -16.78 -17.02
N ASP A 65 -41.12 -17.49 -16.56
CA ASP A 65 -41.99 -17.04 -15.46
C ASP A 65 -41.22 -17.03 -14.14
N LEU A 66 -40.42 -18.07 -13.89
CA LEU A 66 -39.56 -18.15 -12.70
C LEU A 66 -38.48 -17.07 -12.71
N ARG A 67 -37.86 -16.81 -13.86
CA ARG A 67 -36.90 -15.71 -14.02
C ARG A 67 -37.55 -14.36 -13.71
N GLN A 68 -38.76 -14.12 -14.23
CA GLN A 68 -39.49 -12.89 -13.95
C GLN A 68 -39.79 -12.76 -12.45
N LYS A 69 -40.21 -13.85 -11.80
CA LYS A 69 -40.47 -13.87 -10.34
C LYS A 69 -39.22 -13.62 -9.51
N LEU A 70 -38.08 -14.19 -9.89
CA LEU A 70 -36.78 -13.92 -9.28
C LEU A 70 -36.44 -12.42 -9.34
N ILE A 71 -36.60 -11.80 -10.51
CA ILE A 71 -36.34 -10.38 -10.71
C ILE A 71 -37.34 -9.52 -9.91
N GLU A 72 -38.61 -9.92 -9.85
CA GLU A 72 -39.62 -9.25 -9.03
C GLU A 72 -39.22 -9.24 -7.55
N GLN A 73 -38.96 -10.41 -6.94
CA GLN A 73 -38.56 -10.50 -5.53
C GLN A 73 -37.26 -9.73 -5.24
N LEU A 74 -36.32 -9.73 -6.19
CA LEU A 74 -35.09 -8.95 -6.04
C LEU A 74 -35.36 -7.43 -6.04
N ASN A 75 -36.26 -6.94 -6.91
CA ASN A 75 -36.65 -5.53 -6.94
C ASN A 75 -37.44 -5.11 -5.68
N GLU A 76 -38.22 -6.02 -5.10
CA GLU A 76 -38.94 -5.75 -3.85
C GLU A 76 -38.00 -5.49 -2.67
N CYS A 77 -36.78 -6.02 -2.69
CA CYS A 77 -35.74 -5.69 -1.70
C CYS A 77 -35.32 -4.21 -1.73
N VAL A 78 -35.67 -3.45 -2.77
CA VAL A 78 -35.34 -2.02 -2.88
C VAL A 78 -36.43 -1.13 -2.28
N LEU A 79 -37.61 -1.69 -1.98
CA LEU A 79 -38.73 -0.92 -1.46
C LEU A 79 -38.39 -0.30 -0.08
N PRO A 80 -39.05 0.82 0.30
CA PRO A 80 -38.82 1.44 1.60
C PRO A 80 -39.17 0.52 2.79
N LYS A 81 -40.13 -0.38 2.60
CA LYS A 81 -40.60 -1.34 3.63
C LYS A 81 -40.78 -2.72 3.02
N PRO A 82 -40.58 -3.79 3.81
CA PRO A 82 -40.74 -5.15 3.32
C PRO A 82 -42.18 -5.44 2.94
N PRO A 83 -42.43 -6.08 1.78
CA PRO A 83 -43.77 -6.53 1.41
C PRO A 83 -44.36 -7.49 2.46
N PRO A 84 -45.70 -7.62 2.55
CA PRO A 84 -46.36 -8.49 3.53
C PRO A 84 -45.88 -9.95 3.49
N HIS A 85 -45.51 -10.45 2.31
CA HIS A 85 -45.09 -11.83 2.13
C HIS A 85 -43.65 -12.10 2.63
N PHE A 86 -42.78 -11.09 2.67
CA PHE A 86 -41.44 -11.17 3.27
C PHE A 86 -41.53 -11.39 4.79
N VAL A 87 -42.54 -10.79 5.44
CA VAL A 87 -42.75 -10.78 6.89
C VAL A 87 -43.79 -11.82 7.35
N LYS A 88 -44.26 -12.68 6.45
CA LYS A 88 -45.32 -13.67 6.75
C LYS A 88 -44.96 -14.59 7.92
N TYR A 89 -43.69 -14.97 8.02
CA TYR A 89 -43.18 -15.87 9.06
C TYR A 89 -42.40 -15.13 10.16
N ARG A 90 -42.21 -13.81 10.03
CA ARG A 90 -41.50 -12.95 10.98
C ARG A 90 -42.14 -11.58 11.07
N LYS A 91 -42.57 -11.20 12.27
CA LYS A 91 -43.19 -9.88 12.53
C LYS A 91 -42.12 -8.79 12.65
N VAL A 92 -41.60 -8.32 11.52
CA VAL A 92 -40.63 -7.20 11.44
C VAL A 92 -41.25 -6.06 10.65
N THR A 93 -40.98 -4.81 11.04
CA THR A 93 -41.51 -3.60 10.40
C THR A 93 -40.64 -3.10 9.25
N ASP A 94 -39.32 -3.28 9.37
CA ASP A 94 -38.31 -2.74 8.46
C ASP A 94 -37.40 -3.86 7.95
N PHE A 95 -36.64 -3.60 6.89
CA PHE A 95 -35.68 -4.58 6.39
C PHE A 95 -34.51 -4.79 7.35
N ASP A 96 -34.27 -6.04 7.73
CA ASP A 96 -33.08 -6.46 8.47
C ASP A 96 -32.14 -7.32 7.60
N GLU A 97 -30.97 -7.67 8.15
CA GLU A 97 -29.99 -8.48 7.42
C GLU A 97 -30.52 -9.87 7.03
N THR A 98 -31.33 -10.49 7.87
CA THR A 98 -31.85 -11.83 7.63
C THR A 98 -32.91 -11.87 6.54
N LEU A 99 -33.70 -10.81 6.44
CA LEU A 99 -34.76 -10.66 5.47
C LEU A 99 -34.18 -10.39 4.08
N TYR A 100 -33.19 -9.50 3.98
CA TYR A 100 -32.45 -9.30 2.74
C TYR A 100 -31.75 -10.58 2.27
N ARG A 101 -31.11 -11.32 3.20
CA ARG A 101 -30.47 -12.61 2.86
C ARG A 101 -31.48 -13.60 2.30
N SER A 102 -32.66 -13.69 2.88
CA SER A 102 -33.73 -14.59 2.39
C SER A 102 -34.27 -14.11 1.04
N GLY A 103 -34.51 -12.80 0.88
CA GLY A 103 -35.02 -12.20 -0.36
C GLY A 103 -34.08 -12.37 -1.56
N ILE A 104 -32.76 -12.41 -1.36
CA ILE A 104 -31.80 -12.66 -2.44
C ILE A 104 -31.37 -14.13 -2.57
N HIS A 105 -31.76 -15.01 -1.63
CA HIS A 105 -31.22 -16.37 -1.54
C HIS A 105 -31.51 -17.20 -2.79
N LEU A 106 -32.79 -17.31 -3.16
CA LEU A 106 -33.21 -18.05 -4.36
C LEU A 106 -32.56 -17.47 -5.62
N TYR A 107 -32.50 -16.14 -5.73
CA TYR A 107 -31.88 -15.45 -6.85
C TYR A 107 -30.41 -15.85 -7.03
N LEU A 108 -29.62 -15.76 -5.97
CA LEU A 108 -28.19 -16.09 -6.02
C LEU A 108 -27.94 -17.59 -6.22
N ALA A 109 -28.86 -18.45 -5.82
CA ALA A 109 -28.78 -19.89 -6.05
C ALA A 109 -29.02 -20.29 -7.51
N ILE A 110 -29.84 -19.52 -8.23
CA ILE A 110 -30.13 -19.73 -9.67
C ILE A 110 -29.15 -18.98 -10.58
N LEU A 111 -28.55 -17.89 -10.10
CA LEU A 111 -27.62 -17.06 -10.87
C LEU A 111 -26.51 -17.84 -11.62
N PRO A 112 -25.88 -18.90 -11.07
CA PRO A 112 -24.90 -19.69 -11.81
C PRO A 112 -25.47 -20.54 -12.95
N LEU A 113 -26.78 -20.84 -12.90
CA LEU A 113 -27.49 -21.62 -13.92
C LEU A 113 -28.08 -20.73 -15.00
N ASP A 114 -28.52 -19.52 -14.64
CA ASP A 114 -29.02 -18.50 -15.57
C ASP A 114 -28.23 -17.20 -15.40
N THR A 115 -27.14 -17.06 -16.16
CA THR A 115 -26.22 -15.92 -16.08
C THR A 115 -26.81 -14.61 -16.61
N SER A 116 -27.94 -14.68 -17.32
CA SER A 116 -28.65 -13.50 -17.79
C SER A 116 -29.30 -12.68 -16.66
N LEU A 117 -29.27 -13.20 -15.43
CA LEU A 117 -29.61 -12.52 -14.18
C LEU A 117 -28.49 -11.57 -13.67
N LEU A 118 -27.27 -11.60 -14.22
CA LEU A 118 -26.19 -10.72 -13.77
C LEU A 118 -26.51 -9.22 -13.93
N MET A 119 -27.06 -8.83 -15.09
CA MET A 119 -27.38 -7.42 -15.37
C MET A 119 -28.51 -6.88 -14.48
N PRO A 120 -29.65 -7.57 -14.29
CA PRO A 120 -30.67 -7.15 -13.33
C PRO A 120 -30.14 -7.04 -11.89
N LEU A 121 -29.22 -7.92 -11.48
CA LEU A 121 -28.58 -7.84 -10.17
C LEU A 121 -27.77 -6.55 -10.01
N ALA A 122 -26.98 -6.18 -11.02
CA ALA A 122 -26.23 -4.92 -11.03
C ALA A 122 -27.17 -3.70 -11.02
N GLN A 123 -28.30 -3.76 -11.75
CA GLN A 123 -29.30 -2.70 -11.75
C GLN A 123 -29.94 -2.50 -10.37
N VAL A 124 -30.32 -3.58 -9.69
CA VAL A 124 -30.86 -3.52 -8.32
C VAL A 124 -29.81 -2.97 -7.36
N TYR A 125 -28.55 -3.37 -7.51
CA TYR A 125 -27.45 -2.84 -6.69
C TYR A 125 -27.39 -1.31 -6.74
N THR A 126 -27.61 -0.67 -7.89
CA THR A 126 -27.57 0.80 -7.99
C THR A 126 -28.61 1.49 -7.10
N LYS A 127 -29.80 0.89 -6.98
CA LYS A 127 -30.95 1.43 -6.23
C LYS A 127 -30.98 0.97 -4.76
N ALA A 128 -30.18 -0.03 -4.42
CA ALA A 128 -30.19 -0.66 -3.10
C ALA A 128 -29.73 0.27 -1.96
N SER A 129 -30.33 0.07 -0.79
CA SER A 129 -29.90 0.69 0.47
C SER A 129 -28.45 0.30 0.82
N THR A 130 -27.78 1.07 1.68
CA THR A 130 -26.41 0.77 2.14
C THR A 130 -26.30 -0.62 2.79
N LEU A 131 -27.30 -1.02 3.58
CA LEU A 131 -27.36 -2.34 4.19
C LEU A 131 -27.51 -3.44 3.12
N LEU A 132 -28.43 -3.29 2.17
CA LEU A 132 -28.62 -4.28 1.11
C LEU A 132 -27.36 -4.40 0.24
N LYS A 133 -26.72 -3.29 -0.17
CA LYS A 133 -25.45 -3.30 -0.90
C LYS A 133 -24.39 -4.13 -0.18
N LYS A 134 -24.26 -3.96 1.15
CA LYS A 134 -23.30 -4.71 1.98
C LYS A 134 -23.60 -6.21 1.99
N ILE A 135 -24.87 -6.60 2.05
CA ILE A 135 -25.30 -7.99 2.04
C ILE A 135 -25.09 -8.63 0.67
N MET A 136 -25.42 -7.91 -0.42
CA MET A 136 -25.20 -8.38 -1.79
C MET A 136 -23.71 -8.67 -2.02
N LEU A 137 -22.81 -7.73 -1.72
CA LEU A 137 -21.37 -7.88 -1.94
C LEU A 137 -20.74 -9.05 -1.16
N ARG A 138 -21.32 -9.42 -0.01
CA ARG A 138 -20.90 -10.58 0.80
C ARG A 138 -21.48 -11.90 0.30
N SER A 139 -22.65 -11.86 -0.34
CA SER A 139 -23.41 -13.08 -0.68
C SER A 139 -23.14 -13.57 -2.10
N ILE A 140 -22.62 -12.72 -2.99
CA ILE A 140 -22.38 -13.04 -4.41
C ILE A 140 -21.17 -13.97 -4.66
N GLU A 141 -20.31 -14.18 -3.66
CA GLU A 141 -19.02 -14.86 -3.84
C GLU A 141 -19.12 -16.24 -4.50
N ASN A 142 -19.97 -17.11 -3.96
CA ASN A 142 -20.12 -18.47 -4.47
C ASN A 142 -20.68 -18.45 -5.91
N SER A 143 -21.65 -17.57 -6.19
CA SER A 143 -22.29 -17.50 -7.49
C SER A 143 -21.35 -16.98 -8.57
N ILE A 144 -20.60 -15.91 -8.28
CA ILE A 144 -19.64 -15.31 -9.23
C ILE A 144 -18.49 -16.27 -9.54
N LYS A 145 -17.96 -16.97 -8.52
CA LYS A 145 -16.90 -17.97 -8.72
C LYS A 145 -17.38 -19.16 -9.55
N ALA A 146 -18.64 -19.57 -9.40
CA ALA A 146 -19.22 -20.65 -10.20
C ALA A 146 -19.44 -20.26 -11.68
N ILE A 147 -19.71 -18.99 -11.97
CA ILE A 147 -19.91 -18.50 -13.35
C ILE A 147 -18.58 -18.40 -14.11
N GLY A 148 -17.54 -17.88 -13.44
CA GLY A 148 -16.23 -17.69 -14.06
C GLY A 148 -16.15 -16.46 -14.98
N MET A 149 -14.94 -16.24 -15.51
CA MET A 149 -14.58 -15.02 -16.26
C MET A 149 -14.80 -15.10 -17.77
N ASP A 150 -14.97 -16.31 -18.31
CA ASP A 150 -15.17 -16.53 -19.76
C ASP A 150 -16.65 -16.50 -20.17
N ASN A 151 -17.55 -16.34 -19.22
CA ASN A 151 -18.98 -16.28 -19.48
C ASN A 151 -19.35 -14.97 -20.22
N LYS A 152 -20.14 -15.08 -21.29
CA LYS A 152 -20.53 -13.94 -22.14
C LYS A 152 -21.34 -12.88 -21.38
N ASP A 153 -22.29 -13.29 -20.54
CA ASP A 153 -23.10 -12.36 -19.75
C ASP A 153 -22.28 -11.67 -18.67
N MET A 154 -21.27 -12.35 -18.11
CA MET A 154 -20.29 -11.76 -17.20
C MET A 154 -19.52 -10.64 -17.90
N LEU A 155 -18.95 -10.92 -19.06
CA LEU A 155 -18.20 -9.94 -19.84
C LEU A 155 -19.07 -8.76 -20.27
N GLN A 156 -20.31 -9.03 -20.71
CA GLN A 156 -21.28 -7.99 -21.01
C GLN A 156 -21.57 -7.12 -19.77
N MET A 157 -21.77 -7.73 -18.60
CA MET A 157 -22.01 -6.99 -17.36
C MET A 157 -20.82 -6.11 -16.97
N LEU A 158 -19.57 -6.56 -17.17
CA LEU A 158 -18.39 -5.72 -16.90
C LEU A 158 -18.28 -4.51 -17.85
N GLU A 159 -18.73 -4.66 -19.10
CA GLU A 159 -18.66 -3.59 -20.12
C GLU A 159 -19.83 -2.60 -20.03
N GLU A 160 -21.05 -3.10 -19.86
CA GLU A 160 -22.30 -2.33 -19.90
C GLU A 160 -22.88 -2.10 -18.49
N CYS A 161 -22.05 -2.16 -17.45
CA CYS A 161 -22.52 -2.04 -16.07
C CYS A 161 -23.29 -0.72 -15.84
N PRO A 162 -24.42 -0.73 -15.13
CA PRO A 162 -25.18 0.49 -14.87
C PRO A 162 -24.38 1.47 -14.00
N VAL A 163 -24.60 2.78 -14.20
CA VAL A 163 -23.91 3.82 -13.43
C VAL A 163 -24.24 3.69 -11.94
N GLY A 164 -23.22 3.75 -11.08
CA GLY A 164 -23.37 3.55 -9.63
C GLY A 164 -23.15 2.09 -9.19
N SER A 165 -22.82 1.18 -10.11
CA SER A 165 -22.47 -0.21 -9.83
C SER A 165 -20.95 -0.48 -9.85
N GLU A 166 -20.11 0.56 -9.92
CA GLU A 166 -18.65 0.44 -10.04
C GLU A 166 -18.03 -0.36 -8.87
N SER A 167 -18.51 -0.16 -7.64
CA SER A 167 -18.07 -0.92 -6.46
C SER A 167 -18.51 -2.40 -6.50
N PHE A 168 -19.63 -2.70 -7.16
CA PHE A 168 -20.09 -4.07 -7.41
C PHE A 168 -19.19 -4.75 -8.45
N VAL A 169 -18.93 -4.07 -9.57
CA VAL A 169 -17.99 -4.55 -10.60
C VAL A 169 -16.61 -4.80 -10.01
N ALA A 170 -16.06 -3.87 -9.22
CA ALA A 170 -14.77 -4.05 -8.56
C ALA A 170 -14.75 -5.30 -7.66
N ARG A 171 -15.84 -5.59 -6.93
CA ARG A 171 -15.96 -6.81 -6.12
C ARG A 171 -16.04 -8.06 -6.99
N VAL A 172 -16.81 -8.04 -8.08
CA VAL A 172 -16.90 -9.17 -9.03
C VAL A 172 -15.53 -9.50 -9.60
N VAL A 173 -14.80 -8.51 -10.11
CA VAL A 173 -13.46 -8.72 -10.70
C VAL A 173 -12.48 -9.24 -9.65
N HIS A 174 -12.52 -8.71 -8.43
CA HIS A 174 -11.70 -9.22 -7.33
C HIS A 174 -11.99 -10.71 -7.04
N LEU A 175 -13.27 -11.12 -7.02
CA LEU A 175 -13.67 -12.51 -6.80
C LEU A 175 -13.22 -13.43 -7.95
N LEU A 176 -13.31 -12.97 -9.19
CA LEU A 176 -12.85 -13.72 -10.37
C LEU A 176 -11.32 -13.90 -10.39
N THR A 177 -10.58 -12.96 -9.81
CA THR A 177 -9.10 -12.90 -9.88
C THR A 177 -8.41 -13.23 -8.55
N GLU A 178 -9.13 -13.81 -7.59
CA GLU A 178 -8.57 -14.15 -6.28
C GLU A 178 -7.58 -15.31 -6.36
N ARG A 179 -7.90 -16.32 -7.20
CA ARG A 179 -7.12 -17.57 -7.34
C ARG A 179 -6.45 -17.73 -8.69
N GLN A 180 -6.79 -16.89 -9.66
CA GLN A 180 -6.30 -16.98 -11.04
C GLN A 180 -6.07 -15.59 -11.61
N THR A 181 -5.26 -15.51 -12.65
CA THR A 181 -5.02 -14.27 -13.40
C THR A 181 -6.25 -13.88 -14.21
N ALA A 182 -6.43 -12.57 -14.43
CA ALA A 182 -7.52 -12.06 -15.27
C ALA A 182 -7.26 -12.41 -16.74
N THR A 183 -8.31 -12.81 -17.47
CA THR A 183 -8.24 -12.97 -18.93
C THR A 183 -8.14 -11.62 -19.64
N LYS A 184 -7.60 -11.61 -20.86
CA LYS A 184 -7.48 -10.41 -21.71
C LYS A 184 -8.80 -9.65 -21.85
N GLU A 185 -9.90 -10.39 -21.99
CA GLU A 185 -11.22 -9.83 -22.14
C GLU A 185 -11.68 -9.06 -20.89
N VAL A 186 -11.38 -9.59 -19.69
CA VAL A 186 -11.65 -8.89 -18.42
C VAL A 186 -10.75 -7.67 -18.27
N VAL A 187 -9.45 -7.81 -18.54
CA VAL A 187 -8.48 -6.70 -18.47
C VAL A 187 -8.93 -5.55 -19.37
N SER A 188 -9.23 -5.83 -20.64
CA SER A 188 -9.64 -4.83 -21.63
C SER A 188 -10.91 -4.08 -21.20
N ARG A 189 -11.94 -4.79 -20.73
CA ARG A 189 -13.21 -4.19 -20.32
C ARG A 189 -13.08 -3.32 -19.07
N ILE A 190 -12.33 -3.79 -18.07
CA ILE A 190 -12.10 -3.03 -16.83
C ILE A 190 -11.20 -1.82 -17.09
N LYS A 191 -10.19 -1.94 -17.96
CA LYS A 191 -9.38 -0.81 -18.43
C LYS A 191 -10.26 0.25 -19.11
N LYS A 192 -11.06 -0.15 -20.10
CA LYS A 192 -12.00 0.74 -20.82
C LYS A 192 -12.97 1.43 -19.84
N LEU A 193 -13.50 0.69 -18.87
CA LEU A 193 -14.40 1.22 -17.85
C LEU A 193 -13.71 2.28 -16.99
N HIS A 194 -12.48 2.02 -16.53
CA HIS A 194 -11.69 2.97 -15.74
C HIS A 194 -11.36 4.24 -16.54
N GLU A 195 -10.94 4.09 -17.79
CA GLU A 195 -10.59 5.23 -18.65
C GLU A 195 -11.79 6.12 -18.95
N THR A 196 -12.96 5.51 -19.22
CA THR A 196 -14.20 6.19 -19.60
C THR A 196 -14.87 6.86 -18.40
N ARG A 197 -14.97 6.17 -17.25
CA ARG A 197 -15.72 6.64 -16.08
C ARG A 197 -14.86 7.23 -14.97
N LYS A 198 -13.52 7.21 -15.12
CA LYS A 198 -12.57 7.63 -14.08
C LYS A 198 -12.87 6.97 -12.73
N THR A 199 -13.07 5.65 -12.76
CA THR A 199 -13.32 4.86 -11.54
C THR A 199 -12.13 4.95 -10.59
N ASP A 200 -12.34 4.57 -9.32
CA ASP A 200 -11.24 4.45 -8.36
C ASP A 200 -10.14 3.53 -8.90
N VAL A 201 -8.88 4.00 -8.89
CA VAL A 201 -7.71 3.26 -9.37
C VAL A 201 -7.54 1.90 -8.68
N ARG A 202 -8.05 1.74 -7.45
CA ARG A 202 -8.06 0.44 -6.74
C ARG A 202 -8.82 -0.64 -7.48
N SER A 203 -9.77 -0.29 -8.35
CA SER A 203 -10.48 -1.23 -9.22
C SER A 203 -9.56 -1.94 -10.22
N LEU A 204 -8.37 -1.39 -10.50
CA LEU A 204 -7.36 -1.99 -11.37
C LEU A 204 -6.46 -3.00 -10.64
N ILE A 205 -6.39 -2.97 -9.30
CA ILE A 205 -5.54 -3.89 -8.50
C ILE A 205 -5.80 -5.36 -8.86
N PRO A 206 -7.06 -5.82 -8.96
CA PRO A 206 -7.42 -7.17 -9.43
C PRO A 206 -6.78 -7.60 -10.76
N ILE A 207 -6.55 -6.68 -11.68
CA ILE A 207 -6.11 -6.96 -13.06
C ILE A 207 -4.68 -6.54 -13.38
N LEU A 208 -3.92 -6.01 -12.39
CA LEU A 208 -2.57 -5.47 -12.60
C LEU A 208 -1.63 -6.39 -13.39
N ASN A 209 -1.68 -7.70 -13.14
CA ASN A 209 -0.77 -8.67 -13.78
C ASN A 209 -1.06 -8.89 -15.26
N GLY A 210 -2.26 -8.52 -15.73
CA GLY A 210 -2.65 -8.61 -17.13
C GLY A 210 -2.53 -7.28 -17.88
N LEU A 211 -2.17 -6.20 -17.19
CA LEU A 211 -1.88 -4.91 -17.84
C LEU A 211 -0.51 -4.95 -18.49
N ASP A 212 -0.34 -4.15 -19.53
CA ASP A 212 0.96 -3.95 -20.19
C ASP A 212 1.85 -3.01 -19.37
N LYS A 213 3.16 -3.06 -19.64
CA LYS A 213 4.15 -2.20 -18.97
C LYS A 213 3.77 -0.72 -19.03
N GLU A 214 3.31 -0.24 -20.18
CA GLU A 214 2.92 1.15 -20.37
C GLU A 214 1.76 1.57 -19.46
N ASP A 215 0.76 0.70 -19.31
CA ASP A 215 -0.40 0.98 -18.46
C ASP A 215 0.00 1.01 -16.99
N ILE A 216 0.85 0.07 -16.56
CA ILE A 216 1.40 0.04 -15.20
C ILE A 216 2.14 1.35 -14.91
N VAL A 217 3.00 1.81 -15.82
CA VAL A 217 3.74 3.07 -15.67
C VAL A 217 2.80 4.27 -15.58
N ARG A 218 1.71 4.29 -16.36
CA ARG A 218 0.71 5.39 -16.31
C ARG A 218 -0.06 5.45 -14.99
N ILE A 219 -0.38 4.29 -14.39
CA ILE A 219 -1.17 4.25 -13.13
C ILE A 219 -0.29 4.32 -11.88
N LEU A 220 0.99 3.98 -11.96
CA LEU A 220 1.92 3.94 -10.82
C LEU A 220 1.92 5.25 -9.99
N PRO A 221 2.01 6.46 -10.58
CA PRO A 221 1.97 7.72 -9.82
C PRO A 221 0.72 7.86 -8.95
N GLN A 222 -0.42 7.34 -9.41
CA GLN A 222 -1.69 7.46 -8.69
C GLN A 222 -1.68 6.68 -7.38
N PHE A 223 -0.97 5.55 -7.32
CA PHE A 223 -0.82 4.75 -6.11
C PHE A 223 0.25 5.31 -5.17
N VAL A 224 1.38 5.76 -5.73
CA VAL A 224 2.60 5.99 -4.93
C VAL A 224 2.75 7.42 -4.43
N LEU A 225 2.02 8.39 -4.99
CA LEU A 225 2.07 9.80 -4.58
C LEU A 225 0.92 10.20 -3.65
N LYS A 226 -0.20 9.47 -3.67
CA LYS A 226 -1.43 9.87 -2.94
C LYS A 226 -1.59 9.10 -1.63
N SER A 227 -1.68 9.84 -0.53
CA SER A 227 -1.89 9.27 0.82
C SER A 227 -3.18 8.44 0.94
N THR A 228 -4.22 8.73 0.15
CA THR A 228 -5.48 7.98 0.15
C THR A 228 -5.32 6.49 -0.16
N TYR A 229 -4.26 6.08 -0.86
CA TYR A 229 -4.06 4.70 -1.31
C TYR A 229 -3.04 3.91 -0.50
N GLN A 230 -2.48 4.46 0.58
CA GLN A 230 -1.43 3.82 1.40
C GLN A 230 -1.76 2.38 1.81
N ASN A 231 -3.00 2.13 2.26
CA ASN A 231 -3.45 0.79 2.65
C ASN A 231 -3.48 -0.24 1.51
N SER A 232 -3.35 0.21 0.26
CA SER A 232 -3.35 -0.64 -0.94
C SER A 232 -1.98 -0.74 -1.61
N VAL A 233 -1.02 0.13 -1.28
CA VAL A 233 0.29 0.21 -1.95
C VAL A 233 1.09 -1.08 -1.78
N GLY A 234 1.20 -1.63 -0.57
CA GLY A 234 1.84 -2.93 -0.35
C GLY A 234 1.23 -4.07 -1.17
N LEU A 235 -0.10 -4.07 -1.34
CA LEU A 235 -0.78 -5.06 -2.18
C LEU A 235 -0.43 -4.86 -3.67
N VAL A 236 -0.34 -3.61 -4.13
CA VAL A 236 0.09 -3.27 -5.49
C VAL A 236 1.52 -3.77 -5.74
N PHE A 237 2.47 -3.44 -4.86
CA PHE A 237 3.86 -3.91 -4.99
C PHE A 237 3.96 -5.43 -4.96
N LYS A 238 3.25 -6.09 -4.05
CA LYS A 238 3.19 -7.55 -4.00
C LYS A 238 2.68 -8.13 -5.32
N ARG A 239 1.60 -7.58 -5.89
CA ARG A 239 1.06 -8.05 -7.17
C ARG A 239 2.03 -7.80 -8.32
N LEU A 240 2.64 -6.62 -8.42
CA LEU A 240 3.60 -6.31 -9.47
C LEU A 240 4.86 -7.18 -9.41
N LEU A 241 5.34 -7.50 -8.21
CA LEU A 241 6.58 -8.26 -8.02
C LEU A 241 6.41 -9.78 -8.10
N THR A 242 5.25 -10.30 -7.72
CA THR A 242 4.98 -11.76 -7.71
C THR A 242 4.06 -12.21 -8.83
N GLY A 243 3.37 -11.26 -9.46
CA GLY A 243 2.43 -11.50 -10.54
C GLY A 243 3.15 -11.95 -11.81
N ARG A 244 2.55 -12.92 -12.48
CA ARG A 244 2.97 -13.38 -13.80
C ARG A 244 1.87 -13.07 -14.79
N ASN A 245 2.26 -12.64 -15.97
CA ASN A 245 1.33 -12.48 -17.08
C ASN A 245 0.83 -13.87 -17.51
N ALA A 246 -0.48 -13.96 -17.78
CA ALA A 246 -1.13 -15.22 -18.13
C ALA A 246 -0.61 -15.82 -19.45
N ASP A 247 -0.18 -14.98 -20.40
CA ASP A 247 0.26 -15.47 -21.72
C ASP A 247 1.73 -15.87 -21.74
N THR A 248 2.59 -15.04 -21.15
CA THR A 248 4.05 -15.23 -21.22
C THR A 248 4.58 -16.07 -20.07
N GLY A 249 3.83 -16.15 -18.96
CA GLY A 249 4.31 -16.78 -17.72
C GLY A 249 5.41 -15.98 -17.00
N GLU A 250 5.77 -14.82 -17.54
CA GLU A 250 6.82 -13.92 -17.04
C GLU A 250 6.21 -12.73 -16.29
N PRO A 251 6.97 -12.10 -15.37
CA PRO A 251 6.54 -10.86 -14.75
C PRO A 251 6.47 -9.74 -15.81
N THR A 252 5.36 -9.00 -15.86
CA THR A 252 5.22 -7.83 -16.76
C THR A 252 6.30 -6.78 -16.50
N LEU A 253 6.71 -6.64 -15.24
CA LEU A 253 7.75 -5.72 -14.83
C LEU A 253 8.72 -6.47 -13.90
N SER A 254 9.99 -6.53 -14.26
CA SER A 254 11.01 -7.09 -13.37
C SER A 254 11.18 -6.20 -12.13
N ALA A 255 11.70 -6.75 -11.02
CA ALA A 255 11.95 -5.96 -9.81
C ALA A 255 12.91 -4.76 -10.07
N PRO A 256 14.03 -4.93 -10.82
CA PRO A 256 14.87 -3.80 -11.25
C PRO A 256 14.12 -2.76 -12.09
N ASP A 257 13.24 -3.19 -13.00
CA ASP A 257 12.43 -2.27 -13.81
C ASP A 257 11.39 -1.54 -12.96
N LEU A 258 10.83 -2.17 -11.94
CA LEU A 258 9.94 -1.51 -10.99
C LEU A 258 10.67 -0.42 -10.23
N ILE A 259 11.88 -0.70 -9.73
CA ILE A 259 12.73 0.31 -9.09
C ILE A 259 12.97 1.46 -10.07
N TYR A 260 13.33 1.16 -11.32
CA TYR A 260 13.60 2.18 -12.33
C TYR A 260 12.38 3.06 -12.65
N GLU A 261 11.23 2.47 -12.96
CA GLU A 261 10.00 3.22 -13.27
C GLU A 261 9.46 3.97 -12.05
N TYR A 262 9.61 3.42 -10.83
CA TYR A 262 9.24 4.10 -9.59
C TYR A 262 10.00 5.41 -9.38
N HIS A 263 11.29 5.44 -9.70
CA HIS A 263 12.14 6.63 -9.57
C HIS A 263 11.94 7.66 -10.70
N LYS A 264 11.30 7.27 -11.80
CA LYS A 264 10.89 8.21 -12.85
C LYS A 264 9.63 8.99 -12.47
N VAL A 265 8.87 8.52 -11.47
CA VAL A 265 7.71 9.25 -10.96
C VAL A 265 8.18 10.52 -10.25
N GLN A 266 7.79 11.68 -10.78
CA GLN A 266 8.14 12.98 -10.24
C GLN A 266 7.01 13.53 -9.38
N PRO A 267 7.21 13.72 -8.07
CA PRO A 267 6.25 14.40 -7.22
C PRO A 267 6.26 15.90 -7.51
N THR A 268 5.09 16.52 -7.41
CA THR A 268 4.89 17.96 -7.63
C THR A 268 4.88 18.75 -6.33
N THR A 269 4.55 18.09 -5.21
CA THR A 269 4.51 18.72 -3.88
C THR A 269 5.45 18.02 -2.89
N PRO A 270 5.88 18.71 -1.82
CA PRO A 270 6.65 18.08 -0.74
C PRO A 270 5.94 16.90 -0.09
N GLU A 271 4.62 17.01 0.08
CA GLU A 271 3.79 15.92 0.64
C GLU A 271 3.82 14.67 -0.25
N GLU A 272 3.71 14.84 -1.58
CA GLU A 272 3.82 13.73 -2.52
C GLU A 272 5.20 13.06 -2.46
N PHE A 273 6.27 13.84 -2.29
CA PHE A 273 7.63 13.31 -2.11
C PHE A 273 7.79 12.53 -0.80
N GLU A 274 7.19 13.00 0.30
CA GLU A 274 7.18 12.29 1.58
C GLU A 274 6.43 10.95 1.48
N VAL A 275 5.25 10.96 0.84
CA VAL A 275 4.45 9.76 0.59
C VAL A 275 5.22 8.76 -0.29
N GLN A 276 5.86 9.23 -1.37
CA GLN A 276 6.70 8.40 -2.23
C GLN A 276 7.91 7.83 -1.48
N THR A 277 8.52 8.60 -0.58
CA THR A 277 9.66 8.13 0.22
C THR A 277 9.22 7.07 1.23
N ALA A 278 8.05 7.23 1.86
CA ALA A 278 7.49 6.22 2.76
C ALA A 278 7.18 4.91 2.01
N ASN A 279 6.55 5.01 0.83
CA ASN A 279 6.26 3.88 -0.04
C ASN A 279 7.51 3.17 -0.57
N LEU A 280 8.63 3.89 -0.74
CA LEU A 280 9.90 3.30 -1.16
C LEU A 280 10.42 2.28 -0.14
N HIS A 281 10.25 2.55 1.16
CA HIS A 281 10.60 1.58 2.21
C HIS A 281 9.78 0.29 2.07
N GLU A 282 8.46 0.41 1.87
CA GLU A 282 7.57 -0.74 1.69
C GLU A 282 7.92 -1.54 0.44
N LEU A 283 8.24 -0.86 -0.67
CA LEU A 283 8.70 -1.49 -1.91
C LEU A 283 9.96 -2.33 -1.68
N LEU A 284 10.97 -1.73 -1.05
CA LEU A 284 12.25 -2.38 -0.78
C LEU A 284 12.12 -3.48 0.29
N ASP A 285 11.10 -3.45 1.14
CA ASP A 285 10.78 -4.48 2.15
C ASP A 285 10.13 -5.74 1.62
N SER A 286 9.71 -5.76 0.35
CA SER A 286 9.24 -6.96 -0.31
C SER A 286 10.31 -8.06 -0.36
N ARG A 287 9.88 -9.32 -0.15
CA ARG A 287 10.76 -10.51 -0.26
C ARG A 287 11.34 -10.71 -1.67
N ALA A 288 10.70 -10.13 -2.68
CA ALA A 288 11.20 -10.18 -4.06
C ALA A 288 12.42 -9.27 -4.28
N MET A 289 12.68 -8.32 -3.38
CA MET A 289 13.84 -7.43 -3.43
C MET A 289 15.05 -8.10 -2.80
N THR A 290 15.70 -8.96 -3.57
CA THR A 290 16.99 -9.55 -3.21
C THR A 290 18.12 -8.54 -3.36
N ARG A 291 19.28 -8.85 -2.78
CA ARG A 291 20.48 -8.02 -2.90
C ARG A 291 20.88 -7.77 -4.37
N GLU A 292 20.81 -8.82 -5.19
CA GLU A 292 21.21 -8.78 -6.61
C GLU A 292 20.23 -7.94 -7.43
N THR A 293 18.92 -8.11 -7.20
CA THR A 293 17.88 -7.34 -7.92
C THR A 293 17.90 -5.86 -7.55
N VAL A 294 18.15 -5.53 -6.28
CA VAL A 294 18.32 -4.15 -5.82
C VAL A 294 19.59 -3.53 -6.42
N ALA A 295 20.71 -4.27 -6.46
CA ALA A 295 21.94 -3.79 -7.08
C ALA A 295 21.76 -3.48 -8.58
N ASP A 296 21.15 -4.40 -9.35
CA ASP A 296 20.80 -4.18 -10.76
C ASP A 296 19.87 -2.96 -10.91
N GLY A 297 18.85 -2.84 -10.05
CA GLY A 297 17.98 -1.65 -10.01
C GLY A 297 18.78 -0.35 -9.84
N ILE A 298 19.69 -0.28 -8.88
CA ILE A 298 20.56 0.90 -8.64
C ILE A 298 21.45 1.19 -9.85
N GLU A 299 22.03 0.17 -10.49
CA GLU A 299 22.83 0.36 -11.71
C GLU A 299 22.00 0.93 -12.85
N ARG A 300 20.76 0.47 -13.04
CA ARG A 300 19.85 1.05 -14.05
C ARG A 300 19.48 2.49 -13.74
N LEU A 301 19.28 2.84 -12.46
CA LEU A 301 19.01 4.22 -12.04
C LEU A 301 20.17 5.17 -12.41
N MET A 302 21.41 4.67 -12.47
CA MET A 302 22.55 5.48 -12.92
C MET A 302 22.45 5.94 -14.37
N ASN A 303 21.56 5.34 -15.18
CA ASN A 303 21.28 5.80 -16.54
C ASN A 303 20.33 7.00 -16.58
N LEU A 304 19.67 7.34 -15.47
CA LEU A 304 18.86 8.56 -15.38
C LEU A 304 19.77 9.80 -15.37
N ASN A 305 19.35 10.81 -16.13
CA ASN A 305 19.98 12.12 -16.16
C ASN A 305 18.91 13.21 -16.33
N PRO A 306 18.70 14.09 -15.33
CA PRO A 306 19.37 14.14 -14.02
C PRO A 306 19.00 12.94 -13.12
N LEU A 307 19.82 12.69 -12.08
CA LEU A 307 19.49 11.70 -11.05
C LEU A 307 18.41 12.25 -10.11
N PRO A 308 17.30 11.53 -9.86
CA PRO A 308 16.22 12.04 -9.02
C PRO A 308 16.61 12.08 -7.53
N ALA A 309 16.07 13.02 -6.76
CA ALA A 309 16.29 13.09 -5.30
C ALA A 309 16.04 11.75 -4.58
N LEU A 310 15.02 11.01 -5.02
CA LEU A 310 14.63 9.70 -4.48
C LEU A 310 15.73 8.64 -4.61
N PHE A 311 16.62 8.73 -5.60
CA PHE A 311 17.75 7.83 -5.75
C PHE A 311 18.66 7.87 -4.52
N TYR A 312 18.87 9.05 -3.94
CA TYR A 312 19.69 9.22 -2.74
C TYR A 312 19.02 8.62 -1.51
N CYS A 313 17.69 8.71 -1.40
CA CYS A 313 16.93 7.99 -0.38
C CYS A 313 17.13 6.48 -0.51
N THR A 314 17.06 5.93 -1.73
CA THR A 314 17.30 4.51 -2.01
C THR A 314 18.68 4.06 -1.54
N LEU A 315 19.76 4.81 -1.81
CA LEU A 315 21.10 4.45 -1.32
C LEU A 315 21.16 4.33 0.20
N VAL A 316 20.50 5.24 0.93
CA VAL A 316 20.46 5.21 2.40
C VAL A 316 19.69 4.00 2.92
N ILE A 317 18.56 3.67 2.30
CA ILE A 317 17.75 2.49 2.69
C ILE A 317 18.55 1.21 2.45
N VAL A 318 19.17 1.10 1.28
CA VAL A 318 19.94 -0.08 0.88
C VAL A 318 21.18 -0.26 1.73
N TYR A 319 21.90 0.81 2.08
CA TYR A 319 23.03 0.77 3.02
C TYR A 319 22.65 0.19 4.37
N LYS A 320 21.50 0.63 4.93
CA LYS A 320 21.03 0.11 6.22
C LYS A 320 20.57 -1.34 6.15
N LYS A 321 20.02 -1.74 5.00
CA LYS A 321 19.36 -3.04 4.84
C LYS A 321 20.28 -4.15 4.34
N TYR A 322 21.22 -3.84 3.46
CA TYR A 322 22.11 -4.80 2.80
C TYR A 322 23.59 -4.44 3.01
N PRO A 323 24.18 -4.68 4.21
CA PRO A 323 25.57 -4.35 4.50
C PRO A 323 26.59 -5.00 3.55
N SER A 324 26.23 -6.13 2.93
CA SER A 324 27.07 -6.80 1.93
C SER A 324 27.21 -6.04 0.61
N LEU A 325 26.48 -4.93 0.42
CA LEU A 325 26.59 -4.04 -0.73
C LEU A 325 27.50 -2.82 -0.47
N ASP A 326 28.16 -2.70 0.68
CA ASP A 326 28.98 -1.52 1.01
C ASP A 326 30.03 -1.17 -0.05
N SER A 327 30.74 -2.16 -0.59
CA SER A 327 31.73 -1.94 -1.65
C SER A 327 31.09 -1.49 -2.97
N PHE A 328 29.95 -2.07 -3.33
CA PHE A 328 29.16 -1.69 -4.48
C PHE A 328 28.64 -0.24 -4.34
N LEU A 329 28.03 0.09 -3.21
CA LEU A 329 27.54 1.43 -2.91
C LEU A 329 28.68 2.45 -2.93
N GLY A 330 29.87 2.10 -2.43
CA GLY A 330 31.06 2.94 -2.51
C GLY A 330 31.44 3.28 -3.95
N ASN A 331 31.41 2.29 -4.86
CA ASN A 331 31.64 2.51 -6.28
C ASN A 331 30.56 3.40 -6.93
N ILE A 332 29.29 3.19 -6.58
CA ILE A 332 28.19 4.02 -7.05
C ILE A 332 28.37 5.47 -6.59
N VAL A 333 28.68 5.70 -5.31
CA VAL A 333 28.94 7.04 -4.77
C VAL A 333 30.07 7.74 -5.52
N GLN A 334 31.19 7.05 -5.80
CA GLN A 334 32.28 7.62 -6.58
C GLN A 334 31.82 8.07 -7.98
N LYS A 335 31.02 7.24 -8.67
CA LYS A 335 30.45 7.57 -10.00
C LYS A 335 29.47 8.74 -9.93
N VAL A 336 28.66 8.83 -8.87
CA VAL A 336 27.69 9.91 -8.66
C VAL A 336 28.38 11.24 -8.37
N ILE A 337 29.48 11.24 -7.63
CA ILE A 337 30.27 12.46 -7.37
C ILE A 337 30.95 12.93 -8.66
N ALA A 338 31.42 11.99 -9.49
CA ALA A 338 31.99 12.33 -10.80
C ALA A 338 30.96 12.89 -11.79
N LYS A 339 29.66 12.65 -11.58
CA LYS A 339 28.58 13.31 -12.34
C LYS A 339 28.35 14.71 -11.78
N ASP A 340 28.47 15.71 -12.66
CA ASP A 340 28.39 17.14 -12.36
C ASP A 340 27.28 17.51 -11.35
N LEU A 341 27.72 18.06 -10.21
CA LEU A 341 26.90 18.49 -9.08
C LEU A 341 26.11 19.77 -9.37
N SER A 342 26.61 20.62 -10.27
CA SER A 342 26.04 21.94 -10.57
C SER A 342 24.72 21.88 -11.33
N SER A 343 24.43 20.76 -11.98
CA SER A 343 23.22 20.51 -12.77
C SER A 343 21.96 20.17 -11.95
N ARG A 344 22.08 20.09 -10.61
CA ARG A 344 21.02 19.58 -9.73
C ARG A 344 20.17 20.72 -9.16
N ASP A 345 18.86 20.49 -9.08
CA ASP A 345 17.96 21.38 -8.34
C ASP A 345 18.24 21.31 -6.82
N GLU A 346 17.76 22.30 -6.08
CA GLU A 346 18.06 22.45 -4.66
C GLU A 346 17.60 21.24 -3.82
N VAL A 347 16.46 20.62 -4.16
CA VAL A 347 15.92 19.47 -3.43
C VAL A 347 16.81 18.24 -3.64
N THR A 348 17.18 17.96 -4.88
CA THR A 348 18.08 16.86 -5.24
C THR A 348 19.47 17.05 -4.64
N ARG A 349 19.99 18.28 -4.64
CA ARG A 349 21.29 18.61 -4.02
C ARG A 349 21.28 18.38 -2.51
N LYS A 350 20.21 18.81 -1.81
CA LYS A 350 20.02 18.56 -0.38
C LYS A 350 19.89 17.07 -0.07
N ALA A 351 19.16 16.32 -0.89
CA ALA A 351 19.00 14.86 -0.73
C ALA A 351 20.35 14.13 -0.90
N PHE A 352 21.16 14.55 -1.87
CA PHE A 352 22.50 14.03 -2.11
C PHE A 352 23.42 14.17 -0.88
N TYR A 353 23.60 15.39 -0.35
CA TYR A 353 24.50 15.60 0.79
C TYR A 353 24.04 14.88 2.06
N ARG A 354 22.73 14.86 2.30
CA ARG A 354 22.16 14.09 3.42
C ARG A 354 22.39 12.59 3.28
N ALA A 355 22.30 12.05 2.06
CA ALA A 355 22.59 10.66 1.81
C ALA A 355 24.07 10.35 2.04
N LEU A 356 24.98 11.16 1.52
CA LEU A 356 26.42 10.99 1.76
C LEU A 356 26.78 10.96 3.25
N ASN A 357 26.21 11.86 4.05
CA ASN A 357 26.42 11.86 5.50
C ASN A 357 25.87 10.59 6.17
N SER A 358 24.76 10.04 5.64
CA SER A 358 24.14 8.82 6.17
C SER A 358 24.88 7.54 5.80
N LEU A 359 25.61 7.54 4.67
CA LEU A 359 26.40 6.40 4.17
C LEU A 359 27.75 6.21 4.90
N LYS A 360 28.13 7.16 5.76
CA LYS A 360 29.31 7.07 6.63
C LYS A 360 30.57 6.62 5.88
N THR A 361 31.22 5.54 6.33
CA THR A 361 32.50 5.02 5.82
C THR A 361 32.48 4.71 4.33
N VAL A 362 31.33 4.33 3.78
CA VAL A 362 31.15 4.06 2.35
C VAL A 362 31.32 5.33 1.51
N ALA A 363 30.88 6.48 2.02
CA ALA A 363 30.97 7.76 1.34
C ALA A 363 32.21 8.58 1.72
N TYR A 364 32.74 8.43 2.94
CA TYR A 364 33.84 9.25 3.47
C TYR A 364 35.10 9.22 2.60
N SER A 365 35.48 8.04 2.09
CA SER A 365 36.63 7.93 1.19
C SER A 365 36.43 8.76 -0.09
N ALA A 366 35.23 8.71 -0.67
CA ALA A 366 34.92 9.43 -1.90
C ALA A 366 34.81 10.95 -1.65
N ILE A 367 34.19 11.36 -0.54
CA ILE A 367 34.11 12.78 -0.13
C ILE A 367 35.51 13.37 -0.01
N LEU A 368 36.40 12.72 0.74
CA LEU A 368 37.75 13.25 1.01
C LEU A 368 38.63 13.29 -0.24
N THR A 369 38.47 12.36 -1.17
CA THR A 369 39.37 12.22 -2.33
C THR A 369 38.86 12.89 -3.60
N LYS A 370 37.57 13.24 -3.68
CA LYS A 370 36.95 13.76 -4.91
C LYS A 370 36.35 15.15 -4.77
N PHE A 371 35.96 15.59 -3.58
CA PHE A 371 35.36 16.92 -3.42
C PHE A 371 36.40 18.02 -3.62
N THR A 372 35.98 19.06 -4.31
CA THR A 372 36.60 20.38 -4.24
C THR A 372 36.35 21.00 -2.86
N MET A 373 37.09 22.06 -2.55
CA MET A 373 36.92 22.77 -1.28
C MET A 373 35.53 23.40 -1.15
N GLU A 374 34.97 23.91 -2.25
CA GLU A 374 33.64 24.51 -2.28
C GLU A 374 32.54 23.47 -2.01
N GLU A 375 32.59 22.33 -2.69
CA GLU A 375 31.65 21.21 -2.49
C GLU A 375 31.74 20.63 -1.07
N PHE A 376 32.93 20.62 -0.48
CA PHE A 376 33.14 20.17 0.90
C PHE A 376 32.52 21.11 1.93
N GLU A 377 32.67 22.42 1.77
CA GLU A 377 32.00 23.41 2.64
C GLU A 377 30.48 23.36 2.48
N GLU A 378 29.99 23.22 1.26
CA GLU A 378 28.56 23.05 0.99
C GLU A 378 28.00 21.79 1.67
N PHE A 379 28.71 20.65 1.56
CA PHE A 379 28.36 19.42 2.26
C PHE A 379 28.27 19.62 3.78
N LEU A 380 29.24 20.32 4.37
CA LEU A 380 29.23 20.64 5.80
C LEU A 380 28.08 21.57 6.19
N GLY A 381 27.61 22.43 5.29
CA GLY A 381 26.43 23.27 5.48
C GLY A 381 25.12 22.48 5.57
N HIS A 382 25.04 21.31 4.94
CA HIS A 382 23.86 20.44 4.95
C HIS A 382 23.87 19.38 6.05
N CYS A 383 24.94 19.29 6.83
CA CYS A 383 25.17 18.26 7.85
C CYS A 383 25.42 18.86 9.24
N ASN A 384 25.46 18.01 10.27
CA ASN A 384 25.94 18.43 11.59
C ASN A 384 27.47 18.58 11.53
N ARG A 385 27.95 19.78 11.16
CA ARG A 385 29.38 20.08 10.94
C ARG A 385 30.29 19.53 12.04
N THR A 386 29.87 19.61 13.31
CA THR A 386 30.68 19.13 14.43
C THR A 386 30.87 17.62 14.42
N GLU A 387 29.79 16.89 14.26
CA GLU A 387 29.77 15.43 14.31
C GLU A 387 30.42 14.82 13.06
N THR A 388 30.10 15.38 11.88
CA THR A 388 30.66 14.93 10.61
C THR A 388 32.18 15.14 10.56
N LEU A 389 32.69 16.28 11.02
CA LEU A 389 34.15 16.51 11.05
C LEU A 389 34.88 15.54 12.00
N LEU A 390 34.28 15.21 13.15
CA LEU A 390 34.85 14.22 14.06
C LEU A 390 34.90 12.83 13.41
N ALA A 391 33.81 12.40 12.78
CA ALA A 391 33.75 11.11 12.10
C ALA A 391 34.73 11.03 10.91
N LEU A 392 34.88 12.10 10.13
CA LEU A 392 35.86 12.17 9.05
C LEU A 392 37.30 12.11 9.57
N LYS A 393 37.57 12.76 10.72
CA LYS A 393 38.88 12.72 11.37
C LYS A 393 39.25 11.33 11.85
N GLU A 394 38.31 10.60 12.46
CA GLU A 394 38.51 9.22 12.89
C GLU A 394 38.71 8.28 11.69
N PHE A 395 38.08 8.58 10.56
CA PHE A 395 38.20 7.78 9.33
C PHE A 395 39.49 8.05 8.55
N LEU A 396 40.04 9.27 8.59
CA LEU A 396 41.20 9.68 7.78
C LEU A 396 42.43 8.75 7.91
N PRO A 397 42.81 8.23 9.09
CA PRO A 397 43.90 7.26 9.25
C PRO A 397 43.64 5.91 8.58
N THR A 398 42.39 5.53 8.34
CA THR A 398 42.03 4.24 7.72
C THR A 398 42.26 4.22 6.21
N LEU A 399 42.46 5.39 5.58
CA LEU A 399 42.77 5.51 4.16
C LEU A 399 44.21 5.09 3.87
N SER A 400 44.45 4.52 2.68
CA SER A 400 45.81 4.23 2.22
C SER A 400 46.65 5.50 2.09
N THR A 401 47.97 5.35 2.22
CA THR A 401 48.94 6.47 2.07
C THR A 401 48.81 7.18 0.72
N HIS A 402 48.47 6.46 -0.35
CA HIS A 402 48.19 7.04 -1.66
C HIS A 402 46.92 7.89 -1.65
N GLN A 403 45.83 7.40 -1.05
CA GLN A 403 44.58 8.18 -0.95
C GLN A 403 44.75 9.43 -0.11
N GLN A 404 45.48 9.34 1.02
CA GLN A 404 45.73 10.51 1.89
C GLN A 404 46.49 11.63 1.18
N LYS A 405 47.41 11.29 0.26
CA LYS A 405 48.16 12.27 -0.55
C LYS A 405 47.30 12.99 -1.59
N ASN A 406 46.19 12.37 -2.01
CA ASN A 406 45.29 12.94 -3.02
C ASN A 406 44.18 13.80 -2.42
N ILE A 407 44.11 13.93 -1.09
CA ILE A 407 43.15 14.80 -0.41
C ILE A 407 43.64 16.25 -0.53
N ASN A 408 42.72 17.18 -0.81
CA ASN A 408 43.02 18.61 -0.80
C ASN A 408 43.55 19.04 0.59
N SER A 409 44.71 19.68 0.62
CA SER A 409 45.37 20.12 1.87
C SER A 409 44.51 21.06 2.71
N ALA A 410 43.66 21.88 2.10
CA ALA A 410 42.72 22.74 2.80
C ALA A 410 41.66 21.93 3.57
N ILE A 411 41.16 20.84 2.98
CA ILE A 411 40.19 19.93 3.64
C ILE A 411 40.86 19.23 4.82
N VAL A 412 42.10 18.75 4.66
CA VAL A 412 42.86 18.13 5.75
C VAL A 412 43.07 19.10 6.91
N ASN A 413 43.38 20.36 6.61
CA ASN A 413 43.54 21.39 7.62
C ASN A 413 42.24 21.60 8.40
N ILE A 414 41.08 21.77 7.75
CA ILE A 414 39.79 21.97 8.42
C ILE A 414 39.41 20.81 9.36
N ILE A 415 39.73 19.57 8.96
CA ILE A 415 39.48 18.38 9.77
C ILE A 415 40.38 18.35 11.02
N LYS A 416 41.63 18.84 10.91
CA LYS A 416 42.62 18.85 12.00
C LYS A 416 42.58 20.11 12.90
N ASP A 417 42.21 21.27 12.36
CA ASP A 417 42.31 22.59 13.01
C ASP A 417 41.41 22.75 14.25
N ARG A 418 40.37 21.92 14.36
CA ARG A 418 39.39 22.02 15.45
C ARG A 418 39.93 21.52 16.79
N ASP A 419 40.97 20.69 16.79
CA ASP A 419 41.68 20.27 17.99
C ASP A 419 42.54 21.40 18.54
N GLU A 420 43.26 22.13 17.70
CA GLU A 420 44.09 23.24 18.18
C GLU A 420 43.27 24.29 18.93
N LYS A 421 42.08 24.64 18.43
CA LYS A 421 41.19 25.59 19.11
C LYS A 421 40.57 25.01 20.39
N LYS A 422 40.30 23.71 20.45
CA LYS A 422 39.76 23.05 21.67
C LYS A 422 40.85 22.83 22.73
N GLU A 423 42.05 22.38 22.35
CA GLU A 423 43.22 22.24 23.23
C GLU A 423 43.65 23.60 23.78
N LYS A 424 43.83 24.61 22.91
CA LYS A 424 44.14 25.99 23.36
C LYS A 424 43.11 26.50 24.37
N SER A 425 41.81 26.26 24.15
CA SER A 425 40.76 26.69 25.08
C SER A 425 40.73 25.92 26.42
N ARG A 426 41.17 24.66 26.45
CA ARG A 426 41.28 23.86 27.67
C ARG A 426 42.49 24.30 28.48
N ASP A 427 43.63 24.46 27.83
CA ASP A 427 44.86 24.93 28.44
C ASP A 427 44.70 26.34 29.04
N GLU A 428 43.97 27.22 28.36
CA GLU A 428 43.70 28.58 28.83
C GLU A 428 42.78 28.58 30.07
N LYS A 429 41.72 27.74 30.07
CA LYS A 429 40.85 27.56 31.25
C LYS A 429 41.56 26.94 32.44
N ASP A 430 42.47 26.01 32.21
CA ASP A 430 43.24 25.37 33.28
C ASP A 430 44.29 26.33 33.85
N ARG A 431 44.94 27.15 33.01
CA ARG A 431 45.81 28.26 33.46
C ARG A 431 45.05 29.31 34.27
N ASP A 432 43.83 29.67 33.88
CA ASP A 432 43.04 30.66 34.63
C ASP A 432 42.55 30.13 35.97
N LYS A 433 42.19 28.84 36.05
CA LYS A 433 41.90 28.18 37.33
C LYS A 433 43.12 28.12 38.24
N GLU A 434 44.31 27.93 37.69
CA GLU A 434 45.55 27.91 38.46
C GLU A 434 45.88 29.29 39.03
N LYS A 435 45.77 30.35 38.22
CA LYS A 435 45.93 31.75 38.67
C LYS A 435 44.93 32.12 39.77
N GLU A 436 43.68 31.68 39.66
CA GLU A 436 42.66 31.95 40.68
C GLU A 436 42.98 31.22 42.00
N ARG A 437 43.43 29.96 41.94
CA ARG A 437 43.89 29.22 43.12
C ARG A 437 45.09 29.91 43.79
N GLU A 438 45.97 30.50 43.00
CA GLU A 438 47.13 31.24 43.52
C GLU A 438 46.73 32.56 44.19
N ARG A 439 45.80 33.31 43.59
CA ARG A 439 45.21 34.52 44.22
C ARG A 439 44.55 34.21 45.56
N ILE A 440 43.77 33.14 45.63
CA ILE A 440 43.13 32.70 46.89
C ILE A 440 44.17 32.32 47.96
N ARG A 441 45.30 31.72 47.57
CA ARG A 441 46.40 31.40 48.50
C ARG A 441 47.10 32.65 49.02
N LEU A 442 47.32 33.65 48.17
CA LEU A 442 47.93 34.92 48.56
C LEU A 442 47.01 35.71 49.50
N ASP A 443 45.72 35.81 49.18
CA ASP A 443 44.75 36.53 50.01
C ASP A 443 44.57 35.87 51.39
N ARG A 444 44.62 34.53 51.48
CA ARG A 444 44.66 33.84 52.78
C ARG A 444 45.90 34.20 53.59
N ARG A 445 47.09 34.21 52.97
CA ARG A 445 48.34 34.60 53.65
C ARG A 445 48.31 36.04 54.15
N ASP A 446 47.73 36.95 53.40
CA ASP A 446 47.65 38.35 53.81
C ASP A 446 46.64 38.56 54.94
N ARG A 447 45.49 37.86 54.92
CA ARG A 447 44.55 37.84 56.05
C ARG A 447 45.17 37.24 57.32
N ASP A 448 45.95 36.17 57.19
CA ASP A 448 46.64 35.56 58.33
C ASP A 448 47.69 36.51 58.93
N ARG A 449 48.47 37.21 58.08
CA ARG A 449 49.39 38.26 58.52
C ARG A 449 48.68 39.44 59.19
N GLU A 450 47.50 39.81 58.72
CA GLU A 450 46.72 40.90 59.31
C GLU A 450 46.11 40.50 60.67
N ARG A 451 45.71 39.23 60.83
CA ARG A 451 45.31 38.65 62.12
C ARG A 451 46.47 38.64 63.10
N GLU A 452 47.65 38.17 62.70
CA GLU A 452 48.86 38.21 63.55
C GLU A 452 49.22 39.64 63.97
N ARG A 453 49.06 40.62 63.09
CA ARG A 453 49.27 42.04 63.41
C ARG A 453 48.23 42.59 64.40
N LYS A 454 46.96 42.19 64.28
CA LYS A 454 45.91 42.56 65.24
C LYS A 454 46.14 41.92 66.61
N GLU A 455 46.48 40.64 66.65
CA GLU A 455 46.80 39.94 67.90
C GLU A 455 48.02 40.53 68.62
N ARG A 456 49.04 40.99 67.87
CA ARG A 456 50.17 41.73 68.47
C ARG A 456 49.72 43.06 69.08
N ARG A 457 48.89 43.83 68.38
CA ARG A 457 48.37 45.12 68.88
C ARG A 457 47.48 44.96 70.13
N GLU A 458 46.71 43.87 70.21
CA GLU A 458 45.90 43.56 71.40
C GLU A 458 46.71 43.06 72.60
N ARG A 459 47.88 42.43 72.37
CA ARG A 459 48.82 42.09 73.44
C ARG A 459 49.55 43.30 74.00
N ASP A 460 49.87 44.27 73.15
CA ASP A 460 50.58 45.49 73.57
C ASP A 460 49.67 46.52 74.28
N SER A 461 48.35 46.25 74.35
CA SER A 461 47.34 47.12 74.97
C SER A 461 46.70 46.53 76.25
N ARG A 462 47.22 45.41 76.75
CA ARG A 462 46.97 44.88 78.09
C ARG A 462 48.24 44.98 78.92
#